data_AF-A0A544Y6G6-F1
#
_entry.id   AF-A0A544Y6G6-F1
#
_cell.length_a   1.000
_cell.length_b   1.000
_cell.length_c   1.000
_cell.angle_alpha   90.00
_cell.angle_beta   90.00
_cell.angle_gamma   90.00
#
_symmetry.space_group_name_H-M   'P 1'
#
loop_
_entity.id
_entity.type
_entity.pdbx_description
1 polymer ?
#
loop_
_entity_poly.entity_id
_entity_poly.type
_entity_poly.pdbx_seq_one_letter_code
_entity_poly.pdbx_strand_id
1 'polypeptide(L)' 'MRYAQGGGFTPQEQRRREEVRLQAAEMFEQGVTNAAVARTLRVTHRSVERWRRAWREGGTAG' A
#
# COMPACT_ATOMS: atom_id res chain seq x y z
N MET A 1 14.81 0.04 -29.23
CA MET A 1 14.47 0.81 -28.01
C MET A 1 14.58 -0.11 -26.81
N ARG A 2 15.36 0.27 -25.79
CA ARG A 2 15.69 -0.56 -24.63
C ARG A 2 14.81 -0.12 -23.46
N TYR A 3 13.82 -0.91 -23.09
CA TYR A 3 13.08 -0.70 -21.84
C TYR A 3 14.00 -1.07 -20.68
N ALA A 4 14.72 -0.08 -20.15
CA ALA A 4 15.54 -0.20 -18.96
C ALA A 4 14.83 0.50 -17.80
N GLN A 5 13.72 -0.09 -17.35
CA GLN A 5 13.06 0.25 -16.09
C GLN A 5 12.49 -1.05 -15.56
N GLY A 6 13.05 -1.57 -14.47
CA GLY A 6 12.56 -2.79 -13.84
C GLY A 6 11.13 -2.63 -13.34
N GLY A 7 10.31 -3.66 -13.58
CA GLY A 7 9.11 -3.95 -12.79
C GLY A 7 7.84 -3.23 -13.25
N GLY A 8 7.13 -3.86 -14.19
CA GLY A 8 5.86 -3.39 -14.73
C GLY A 8 4.73 -3.29 -13.70
N PHE A 9 3.97 -2.21 -13.81
CA PHE A 9 2.57 -2.14 -13.41
C PHE A 9 1.86 -1.43 -14.56
N THR A 10 0.98 -2.16 -15.24
CA THR A 10 0.03 -1.54 -16.17
C THR A 10 -0.78 -0.46 -15.42
N PRO A 11 -1.35 0.56 -16.09
CA PRO A 11 -2.13 1.59 -15.41
C PRO A 11 -3.23 1.04 -14.48
N GLN A 12 -3.81 -0.13 -14.81
CA GLN A 12 -4.78 -0.82 -13.96
C GLN A 12 -4.18 -1.34 -12.64
N GLU A 13 -2.94 -1.79 -12.71
CA GLU A 13 -2.15 -2.38 -11.64
C GLU A 13 -1.64 -1.31 -10.67
N GLN A 14 -1.34 -0.11 -11.20
CA GLN A 14 -1.09 1.10 -10.41
C GLN A 14 -2.36 1.51 -9.64
N ARG A 15 -3.51 1.61 -10.32
CA ARG A 15 -4.80 1.96 -9.69
C ARG A 15 -5.19 1.00 -8.57
N ARG A 16 -5.06 -0.30 -8.82
CA ARG A 16 -5.36 -1.33 -7.80
C ARG A 16 -4.46 -1.19 -6.57
N ARG A 17 -3.20 -0.80 -6.73
CA ARG A 17 -2.30 -0.52 -5.60
C ARG A 17 -2.68 0.74 -4.85
N GLU A 18 -3.14 1.76 -5.57
CA GLU A 18 -3.61 3.02 -4.99
C GLU A 18 -4.87 2.78 -4.16
N GLU A 19 -5.84 2.01 -4.67
CA GLU A 19 -7.03 1.56 -3.95
C GLU A 19 -6.67 0.80 -2.67
N VAL A 20 -5.75 -0.17 -2.76
CA VAL A 20 -5.29 -0.94 -1.60
C VAL A 20 -4.60 -0.05 -0.57
N ARG A 21 -3.86 0.97 -0.99
CA ARG A 21 -3.20 1.91 -0.09
C ARG A 21 -4.21 2.82 0.62
N LEU A 22 -5.24 3.30 -0.07
CA LEU A 22 -6.33 4.09 0.53
C LEU A 22 -7.11 3.26 1.55
N GLN A 23 -7.44 2.02 1.20
CA GLN A 23 -8.13 1.09 2.09
C GLN A 23 -7.28 0.74 3.34
N ALA A 24 -5.96 0.61 3.17
CA ALA A 24 -5.04 0.45 4.29
C ALA A 24 -5.02 1.69 5.20
N ALA A 25 -5.04 2.90 4.63
CA ALA A 25 -5.09 4.14 5.40
C ALA A 25 -6.37 4.25 6.23
N GLU A 26 -7.53 3.95 5.66
CA GLU A 26 -8.81 3.92 6.40
C GLU A 26 -8.78 2.92 7.56
N MET A 27 -8.23 1.72 7.34
CA MET A 27 -8.04 0.74 8.40
C MET A 27 -7.07 1.23 9.49
N PHE A 28 -6.03 1.99 9.13
CA PHE A 28 -5.13 2.59 10.11
C PHE A 28 -5.79 3.67 10.95
N GLU A 29 -6.64 4.52 10.36
CA GLU A 29 -7.49 5.49 11.08
C GLU A 29 -8.43 4.79 12.08
N GLN A 30 -9.01 3.66 11.68
CA GLN A 30 -9.85 2.82 12.54
C GLN A 30 -9.06 2.06 13.63
N GLY A 31 -7.74 2.23 13.70
CA GLY A 31 -6.89 1.58 14.71
C GLY A 31 -6.61 0.11 14.44
N VAL A 32 -6.91 -0.39 13.23
CA VAL A 32 -6.69 -1.80 12.86
C VAL A 32 -5.18 -2.12 12.90
N THR A 33 -4.87 -3.33 13.36
CA THR A 33 -3.50 -3.83 13.45
C THR A 33 -2.92 -4.14 12.07
N ASN A 34 -1.61 -3.96 11.90
CA ASN A 34 -0.93 -4.25 10.63
C ASN A 34 -1.14 -5.71 10.16
N ALA A 35 -1.22 -6.66 11.10
CA ALA A 35 -1.50 -8.07 10.82
C ALA A 35 -2.93 -8.31 10.30
N ALA A 36 -3.92 -7.58 10.78
CA ALA A 36 -5.28 -7.65 10.25
C ALA A 36 -5.34 -7.02 8.85
N VAL A 37 -4.73 -5.84 8.66
CA VAL A 37 -4.66 -5.17 7.34
C VAL A 37 -3.99 -6.06 6.29
N ALA A 38 -2.86 -6.70 6.64
CA ALA A 38 -2.15 -7.61 5.74
C ALA A 38 -3.01 -8.80 5.29
N ARG A 39 -3.76 -9.39 6.23
CA ARG A 39 -4.67 -10.51 5.94
C ARG A 39 -5.85 -10.08 5.07
N THR A 40 -6.47 -8.95 5.40
CA THR A 40 -7.64 -8.43 4.65
C THR A 40 -7.28 -8.05 3.22
N LEU A 41 -6.16 -7.33 3.04
CA LEU A 41 -5.70 -6.85 1.73
C LEU A 41 -4.87 -7.90 0.97
N ARG A 42 -4.60 -9.06 1.59
CA ARG A 42 -3.76 -10.15 1.05
C ARG A 42 -2.38 -9.67 0.58
N VAL A 43 -1.80 -8.75 1.33
CA VAL A 43 -0.45 -8.23 1.10
C VAL A 43 0.50 -8.71 2.19
N THR A 44 1.81 -8.57 1.95
CA THR A 44 2.80 -8.94 2.97
C THR A 44 2.79 -7.94 4.13
N HIS A 45 3.07 -8.44 5.34
CA HIS A 45 3.16 -7.60 6.54
C HIS A 45 4.19 -6.48 6.40
N ARG A 46 5.31 -6.75 5.72
CA ARG A 46 6.38 -5.78 5.44
C ARG A 46 5.89 -4.59 4.60
N SER A 47 4.99 -4.81 3.64
CA SER A 47 4.37 -3.73 2.87
C SER A 47 3.49 -2.86 3.76
N VAL A 48 2.70 -3.49 4.64
CA VAL A 48 1.81 -2.78 5.58
C VAL A 48 2.59 -1.96 6.59
N GLU A 49 3.71 -2.48 7.12
CA GLU A 49 4.60 -1.71 8.00
C GLU A 49 5.17 -0.47 7.32
N ARG A 50 5.60 -0.61 6.06
CA ARG A 50 6.09 0.54 5.27
C ARG A 50 4.99 1.59 5.08
N TRP A 51 3.77 1.16 4.77
CA TRP A 51 2.63 2.07 4.64
C TRP A 51 2.24 2.73 5.96
N ARG A 52 2.25 1.97 7.07
CA ARG A 52 1.95 2.51 8.41
C ARG A 52 2.94 3.56 8.84
N ARG A 53 4.23 3.36 8.53
CA ARG A 53 5.30 4.32 8.78
C ARG A 53 5.10 5.59 7.95
N ALA A 54 4.88 5.46 6.64
CA ALA A 54 4.60 6.61 5.77
C ALA A 54 3.33 7.36 6.17
N TRP A 55 2.27 6.65 6.56
CA TRP A 55 1.03 7.24 7.06
C TRP A 55 1.25 8.01 8.37
N ARG A 56 2.05 7.48 9.31
CA ARG A 56 2.42 8.20 10.55
C ARG A 56 3.32 9.41 10.31
N GLU A 57 4.23 9.34 9.35
CA GLU A 57 5.21 10.39 9.06
C GLU A 57 4.64 11.53 8.19
N GLY A 58 3.58 11.31 7.42
CA GLY A 58 3.05 12.35 6.51
C GLY A 58 1.67 12.12 5.88
N GLY A 59 0.86 11.16 6.34
CA GLY A 59 -0.55 11.00 5.94
C GLY A 59 -0.83 10.84 4.44
N THR A 60 -1.02 9.60 3.96
CA THR A 60 -1.41 9.18 2.59
C THR A 60 -0.66 9.74 1.37
N ALA A 61 0.09 10.85 1.46
CA ALA A 61 0.82 11.45 0.35
C ALA A 61 2.06 10.62 0.01
N GLY A 62 2.05 10.02 -1.19
CA GLY A 62 3.21 9.37 -1.80
C GLY A 62 2.79 8.44 -2.92
#